data_AF-A0A851ISB5-F1
#
_entry.id   AF-A0A851ISB5-F1
#
_cell.length_a   1.000
_cell.length_b   1.000
_cell.length_c   1.000
_cell.angle_alpha   90.00
_cell.angle_beta   90.00
_cell.angle_gamma   90.00
#
_symmetry.space_group_name_H-M   'P 1'
#
loop_
_entity.id
_entity.type
_entity.pdbx_description
1 polymer ?
#
loop_
_entity_poly.entity_id
_entity_poly.type
_entity_poly.pdbx_seq_one_letter_code
_entity_poly.pdbx_strand_id
1 'polypeptide(L)'
;MEENKEIVLVFYVKGSGKKPYRVAFWKEENSRDIHSGCGCPAGRRMQYCKHRFQLIEGDLTNLDDSTENAKEKLEVLYNWLEDSDIGDFFEDFIKAKIGEKVSKIINGMKFYYSENLGTRENQWGFDEPYYEYRDFTDDELTEKFGILHNELSEEEFLNIIESNVIVVGNNNNNYIFDENRKYYGTFNGNRRKFKGYGLIKLKDNRYTKSQYLIESLKYYKTVNMKNMNEKMKEIMK
;
A
#
# COMPACT_ATOMS: atom_id res chain seq x y z
N MET A 1 41.48 16.76 15.90
CA MET A 1 40.18 16.17 15.51
C MET A 1 39.51 17.24 14.67
N GLU A 2 39.44 17.03 13.36
CA GLU A 2 38.59 17.88 12.51
C GLU A 2 37.14 17.63 12.94
N GLU A 3 36.39 18.70 13.21
CA GLU A 3 34.96 18.60 13.49
C GLU A 3 34.27 18.14 12.20
N ASN A 4 33.73 16.93 12.17
CA ASN A 4 32.93 16.46 11.04
C ASN A 4 31.77 17.45 10.81
N LYS A 5 31.70 18.02 9.61
CA LYS A 5 30.66 18.98 9.28
C LYS A 5 29.34 18.26 9.04
N GLU A 6 28.28 18.70 9.69
CA GLU A 6 26.93 18.21 9.38
C GLU A 6 26.46 18.80 8.04
N ILE A 7 26.00 17.93 7.13
CA ILE A 7 25.42 18.32 5.85
C ILE A 7 23.90 18.14 5.94
N VAL A 8 23.13 19.15 5.56
CA VAL A 8 21.66 19.14 5.67
C VAL A 8 21.02 19.44 4.32
N LEU A 9 20.12 18.55 3.88
CA LEU A 9 19.26 18.72 2.73
C LEU A 9 17.84 19.03 3.19
N VAL A 10 17.23 20.06 2.61
CA VAL A 10 15.88 20.50 2.97
C VAL A 10 14.99 20.56 1.74
N PHE A 11 13.83 19.91 1.85
CA PHE A 11 12.77 19.82 0.86
C PHE A 11 11.44 20.30 1.45
N TYR A 12 10.56 20.79 0.58
CA TYR A 12 9.18 21.13 0.93
C TYR A 12 8.23 20.23 0.15
N VAL A 13 7.41 19.44 0.85
CA VAL A 13 6.53 18.45 0.24
C VAL A 13 5.08 18.75 0.59
N LYS A 14 4.24 18.91 -0.44
CA LYS A 14 2.79 19.12 -0.32
C LYS A 14 2.14 17.92 0.35
N GLY A 15 1.10 18.18 1.13
CA GLY A 15 0.38 17.15 1.87
C GLY A 15 -0.98 17.65 2.33
N SER A 16 -1.52 17.09 3.41
CA SER A 16 -2.82 17.49 3.95
C SER A 16 -2.85 18.88 4.61
N GLY A 17 -1.67 19.50 4.80
CA GLY A 17 -1.55 20.82 5.42
C GLY A 17 -1.76 21.94 4.40
N LYS A 18 -2.18 23.13 4.87
CA LYS A 18 -2.28 24.33 4.04
C LYS A 18 -0.94 24.79 3.46
N LYS A 19 0.16 24.46 4.15
CA LYS A 19 1.54 24.75 3.72
C LYS A 19 2.28 23.42 3.51
N PRO A 20 3.23 23.36 2.56
CA PRO A 20 4.12 22.22 2.41
C PRO A 20 4.83 21.86 3.72
N TYR A 21 5.02 20.57 3.97
CA TYR A 21 5.79 20.10 5.10
C TYR A 21 7.27 20.19 4.78
N ARG A 22 8.04 20.79 5.70
CA ARG A 22 9.50 20.73 5.65
C ARG A 22 9.96 19.30 5.93
N VAL A 23 10.70 18.72 5.00
CA VAL A 23 11.39 17.44 5.14
C VAL A 23 12.88 17.71 5.11
N ALA A 24 13.62 17.16 6.05
CA ALA A 24 15.06 17.29 6.12
C ALA A 24 15.73 15.93 6.18
N PHE A 25 16.87 15.81 5.51
CA PHE A 25 17.82 14.71 5.62
C PHE A 25 19.15 15.29 6.03
N TRP A 26 19.86 14.66 6.96
CA TRP A 26 21.17 15.12 7.38
C TRP A 26 22.06 13.96 7.76
N LYS A 27 23.36 14.16 7.62
CA LYS A 27 24.39 13.25 8.09
C LYS A 27 25.69 14.00 8.36
N GLU A 28 26.54 13.41 9.17
CA GLU A 28 27.93 13.86 9.29
C GLU A 28 28.68 13.58 7.99
N GLU A 29 29.63 14.45 7.66
CA GLU A 29 30.57 14.23 6.56
C GLU A 29 31.27 12.86 6.71
N ASN A 30 31.32 12.08 5.63
CA ASN A 30 31.83 10.71 5.59
C ASN A 30 31.05 9.67 6.45
N SER A 31 29.90 10.02 7.02
CA SER A 31 29.03 9.04 7.68
C SER A 31 28.10 8.33 6.69
N ARG A 32 27.82 7.06 6.98
CA ARG A 32 26.79 6.24 6.34
C ARG A 32 25.41 6.47 6.98
N ASP A 33 25.39 6.94 8.22
CA ASP A 33 24.17 7.12 9.00
C ASP A 33 23.44 8.38 8.53
N ILE A 34 22.32 8.18 7.84
CA ILE A 34 21.43 9.25 7.39
C ILE A 34 20.28 9.38 8.37
N HIS A 35 20.14 10.55 8.95
CA HIS A 35 18.99 10.92 9.74
C HIS A 35 17.97 11.66 8.87
N SER A 36 16.70 11.59 9.27
CA SER A 36 15.66 12.34 8.57
C SER A 36 14.54 12.80 9.47
N GLY A 37 13.88 13.89 9.08
CA GLY A 37 12.83 14.53 9.86
C GLY A 37 11.76 15.13 8.96
N CYS A 38 10.53 15.19 9.45
CA CYS A 38 9.43 15.83 8.74
C CYS A 38 8.52 16.59 9.70
N GLY A 39 8.13 17.81 9.33
CA GLY A 39 7.21 18.65 10.10
C GLY A 39 5.75 18.17 10.14
N CYS A 40 5.41 17.08 9.44
CA CYS A 40 4.05 16.54 9.45
C CYS A 40 3.69 15.89 10.81
N PRO A 41 2.39 15.64 11.10
CA PRO A 41 1.98 15.02 12.37
C PRO A 41 2.67 13.68 12.70
N ALA A 42 2.96 12.86 11.68
CA ALA A 42 3.68 11.60 11.86
C ALA A 42 5.17 11.84 12.20
N GLY A 43 5.84 12.72 11.46
CA GLY A 43 7.25 13.05 11.69
C GLY A 43 7.48 13.71 13.05
N ARG A 44 6.58 14.59 13.51
CA ARG A 44 6.61 15.16 14.87
C ARG A 44 6.46 14.11 15.99
N ARG A 45 5.93 12.93 15.67
CA ARG A 45 5.83 11.78 16.58
C ARG A 45 6.93 10.74 16.33
N MET A 46 8.02 11.14 15.65
CA MET A 46 9.15 10.28 15.28
C MET A 46 8.72 9.02 14.48
N GLN A 47 7.67 9.15 13.68
CA GLN A 47 7.20 8.08 12.78
C GLN A 47 7.66 8.37 11.36
N TYR A 48 8.02 7.34 10.60
CA TYR A 48 8.15 7.47 9.15
C TYR A 48 6.83 7.95 8.54
N CYS A 49 6.91 8.67 7.42
CA CYS A 49 5.75 9.32 6.83
C CYS A 49 5.86 9.31 5.31
N LYS A 50 4.70 9.38 4.64
CA LYS A 50 4.63 9.39 3.18
C LYS A 50 5.53 10.44 2.52
N HIS A 51 5.67 11.61 3.13
CA HIS A 51 6.49 12.70 2.56
C HIS A 51 7.98 12.34 2.51
N ARG A 52 8.48 11.57 3.48
CA ARG A 52 9.87 11.07 3.48
C ARG A 52 10.03 9.96 2.45
N PHE A 53 9.07 9.04 2.40
CA PHE A 53 9.09 7.93 1.46
C PHE A 53 9.02 8.40 0.00
N GLN A 54 8.19 9.40 -0.30
CA GLN A 54 8.11 9.99 -1.64
C GLN A 54 9.46 10.50 -2.15
N LEU A 55 10.24 11.17 -1.29
CA LEU A 55 11.58 11.63 -1.65
C LEU A 55 12.58 10.48 -1.82
N ILE A 56 12.46 9.41 -1.04
CA ILE A 56 13.33 8.22 -1.13
C ILE A 56 13.00 7.38 -2.37
N GLU A 57 11.71 7.23 -2.69
CA GLU A 57 11.19 6.51 -3.86
C GLU A 57 11.35 7.30 -5.17
N GLY A 58 11.66 8.59 -5.08
CA GLY A 58 11.70 9.51 -6.22
C GLY A 58 10.33 9.89 -6.80
N ASP A 59 9.25 9.72 -6.04
CA ASP A 59 7.94 10.30 -6.37
C ASP A 59 7.92 11.80 -6.05
N LEU A 60 8.24 12.62 -7.06
CA LEU A 60 8.30 14.07 -6.93
C LEU A 60 6.94 14.77 -7.17
N THR A 61 5.85 14.02 -7.33
CA THR A 61 4.51 14.58 -7.65
C THR A 61 4.06 15.66 -6.67
N ASN A 62 4.50 15.55 -5.40
CA ASN A 62 4.15 16.48 -4.34
C ASN A 62 5.32 17.37 -3.90
N LEU A 63 6.45 17.36 -4.60
CA LEU A 63 7.53 18.28 -4.31
C LEU A 63 7.04 19.71 -4.61
N ASP A 64 7.27 20.62 -3.67
CA ASP A 64 6.89 22.02 -3.81
C ASP A 64 8.00 22.83 -4.48
N ASP A 65 7.60 23.70 -5.41
CA ASP A 65 8.50 24.54 -6.20
C ASP A 65 9.31 25.53 -5.34
N SER A 66 8.91 25.77 -4.08
CA SER A 66 9.70 26.54 -3.12
C SER A 66 10.97 25.83 -2.63
N THR A 67 11.19 24.57 -3.03
CA THR A 67 12.44 23.85 -2.74
C THR A 67 13.58 24.36 -3.61
N GLU A 68 14.43 25.22 -3.05
CA GLU A 68 15.63 25.72 -3.74
C GLU A 68 16.61 24.60 -4.09
N ASN A 69 17.19 24.65 -5.30
CA ASN A 69 18.16 23.69 -5.82
C ASN A 69 17.70 22.23 -5.64
N ALA A 70 16.41 21.99 -5.91
CA ALA A 70 15.78 20.70 -5.66
C ALA A 70 16.50 19.56 -6.39
N LYS A 71 16.90 19.77 -7.64
CA LYS A 71 17.54 18.75 -8.47
C LYS A 71 18.89 18.34 -7.88
N GLU A 72 19.74 19.31 -7.56
CA GLU A 72 21.07 19.07 -6.98
C GLU A 72 20.95 18.41 -5.60
N LYS A 73 19.99 18.84 -4.77
CA LYS A 73 19.73 18.20 -3.47
C LYS A 73 19.23 16.76 -3.61
N LEU A 74 18.40 16.47 -4.61
CA LEU A 74 17.93 15.11 -4.87
C LEU A 74 19.07 14.22 -5.34
N GLU A 75 19.95 14.70 -6.23
CA GLU A 75 21.14 13.97 -6.65
C GLU A 75 22.03 13.62 -5.44
N VAL A 76 22.26 14.58 -4.54
CA VAL A 76 23.01 14.32 -3.29
C VAL A 76 22.27 13.31 -2.39
N LEU A 77 20.94 13.45 -2.24
CA LEU A 77 20.15 12.53 -1.43
C LEU A 77 20.21 11.09 -1.96
N TYR A 78 20.06 10.88 -3.27
CA TYR A 78 20.13 9.54 -3.85
C TYR A 78 21.51 8.92 -3.72
N ASN A 79 22.58 9.71 -3.91
CA ASN A 79 23.95 9.25 -3.63
C ASN A 79 24.13 8.87 -2.16
N TRP A 80 23.48 9.57 -1.23
CA TRP A 80 23.51 9.16 0.18
C TRP A 80 22.76 7.85 0.39
N LEU A 81 21.58 7.71 -0.20
CA LEU A 81 20.73 6.54 0.00
C LEU A 81 21.40 5.25 -0.51
N GLU A 82 22.12 5.31 -1.63
CA GLU A 82 22.84 4.16 -2.22
C GLU A 82 23.82 3.49 -1.24
N ASP A 83 24.46 4.25 -0.37
CA ASP A 83 25.35 3.74 0.68
C ASP A 83 24.82 4.19 2.05
N SER A 84 23.69 3.62 2.45
CA SER A 84 23.08 3.89 3.76
C SER A 84 22.23 2.75 4.28
N ASP A 85 22.02 2.74 5.59
CA ASP A 85 21.11 1.80 6.25
C ASP A 85 19.66 1.99 5.82
N ILE A 86 19.28 3.21 5.38
CA ILE A 86 17.98 3.44 4.74
C ILE A 86 17.93 2.66 3.43
N GLY A 87 18.89 2.87 2.52
CA GLY A 87 18.94 2.19 1.23
C GLY A 87 18.89 0.68 1.34
N ASP A 88 19.74 0.11 2.20
CA ASP A 88 19.83 -1.34 2.45
C ASP A 88 18.49 -1.98 2.87
N PHE A 89 17.67 -1.24 3.62
CA PHE A 89 16.46 -1.79 4.23
C PHE A 89 15.17 -1.36 3.52
N PHE A 90 15.21 -0.29 2.73
CA PHE A 90 14.01 0.37 2.23
C PHE A 90 13.22 -0.52 1.26
N GLU A 91 13.89 -1.17 0.32
CA GLU A 91 13.23 -2.03 -0.67
C GLU A 91 12.45 -3.17 -0.01
N ASP A 92 13.10 -3.88 0.91
CA ASP A 92 12.51 -4.94 1.71
C ASP A 92 11.34 -4.43 2.54
N PHE A 93 11.47 -3.26 3.14
CA PHE A 93 10.40 -2.63 3.89
C PHE A 93 9.18 -2.31 3.03
N ILE A 94 9.38 -1.72 1.84
CA ILE A 94 8.30 -1.40 0.91
C ILE A 94 7.64 -2.69 0.39
N LYS A 95 8.44 -3.70 0.03
CA LYS A 95 7.94 -5.01 -0.38
C LYS A 95 7.06 -5.65 0.70
N ALA A 96 7.48 -5.59 1.97
CA ALA A 96 6.67 -6.07 3.09
C ALA A 96 5.38 -5.25 3.27
N LYS A 97 5.44 -3.92 3.12
CA LYS A 97 4.27 -3.04 3.22
C LYS A 97 3.25 -3.29 2.13
N ILE A 98 3.69 -3.55 0.91
CA ILE A 98 2.81 -3.91 -0.19
C ILE A 98 2.18 -5.28 0.09
N GLY A 99 2.96 -6.26 0.52
CA GLY A 99 2.41 -7.55 0.95
C GLY A 99 1.38 -7.43 2.08
N GLU A 100 1.58 -6.52 3.04
CA GLU A 100 0.61 -6.19 4.10
C GLU A 100 -0.71 -5.66 3.50
N LYS A 101 -0.62 -4.72 2.55
CA LYS A 101 -1.79 -4.17 1.85
C LYS A 101 -2.55 -5.24 1.06
N VAL A 102 -1.83 -6.05 0.27
CA VAL A 102 -2.41 -7.18 -0.47
C VAL A 102 -3.08 -8.16 0.49
N SER A 103 -2.44 -8.49 1.62
CA SER A 103 -3.00 -9.37 2.66
C SER A 103 -4.33 -8.84 3.20
N LYS A 104 -4.43 -7.52 3.45
CA LYS A 104 -5.67 -6.88 3.90
C LYS A 104 -6.78 -6.96 2.86
N ILE A 105 -6.45 -6.89 1.57
CA ILE A 105 -7.42 -7.04 0.47
C ILE A 105 -7.92 -8.49 0.41
N ILE A 106 -7.01 -9.46 0.32
CA ILE A 106 -7.40 -10.87 0.13
C ILE A 106 -8.16 -11.45 1.33
N ASN A 107 -7.90 -10.97 2.54
CA ASN A 107 -8.52 -11.47 3.76
C ASN A 107 -9.71 -10.62 4.24
N GLY A 108 -9.69 -9.32 3.97
CA GLY A 108 -10.63 -8.36 4.55
C GLY A 108 -11.74 -7.90 3.61
N MET A 109 -11.54 -7.92 2.29
CA MET A 109 -12.58 -7.49 1.35
C MET A 109 -13.60 -8.61 1.15
N LYS A 110 -14.79 -8.42 1.72
CA LYS A 110 -15.95 -9.30 1.62
C LYS A 110 -17.11 -8.52 1.03
N PHE A 111 -17.76 -9.07 0.00
CA PHE A 111 -18.87 -8.42 -0.69
C PHE A 111 -20.25 -8.89 -0.20
N TYR A 112 -20.31 -9.26 1.07
CA TYR A 112 -21.51 -9.67 1.77
C TYR A 112 -21.44 -9.18 3.22
N TYR A 113 -22.61 -9.08 3.87
CA TYR A 113 -22.77 -8.79 5.29
C TYR A 113 -23.73 -9.79 5.94
N SER A 114 -23.77 -9.77 7.27
CA SER A 114 -24.77 -10.52 8.03
C SER A 114 -25.92 -9.58 8.38
N GLU A 115 -27.13 -9.88 7.91
CA GLU A 115 -28.27 -8.96 8.01
C GLU A 115 -29.10 -9.18 9.29
N ASN A 116 -29.03 -10.37 9.93
CA ASN A 116 -29.82 -10.68 11.11
C ASN A 116 -29.07 -11.51 12.16
N LEU A 117 -29.31 -11.23 13.45
CA LEU A 117 -28.88 -12.02 14.59
C LEU A 117 -30.13 -12.68 15.17
N GLY A 118 -30.51 -13.83 14.60
CA GLY A 118 -31.64 -14.63 15.06
C GLY A 118 -31.20 -15.75 16.01
N THR A 119 -32.15 -16.50 16.56
CA THR A 119 -31.88 -17.79 17.24
C THR A 119 -32.51 -18.92 16.44
N ARG A 120 -31.80 -20.05 16.33
CA ARG A 120 -32.34 -21.30 15.78
C ARG A 120 -32.05 -22.43 16.75
N GLU A 121 -32.93 -23.42 16.86
CA GLU A 121 -32.64 -24.62 17.63
C GLU A 121 -31.58 -25.46 16.90
N ASN A 122 -30.53 -25.85 17.63
CA ASN A 122 -29.56 -26.82 17.14
C ASN A 122 -30.10 -28.26 17.23
N GLN A 123 -29.33 -29.23 16.76
CA GLN A 123 -29.68 -30.66 16.77
C GLN A 123 -29.95 -31.27 18.16
N TRP A 124 -29.72 -30.51 19.24
CA TRP A 124 -29.96 -30.89 20.63
C TRP A 124 -31.07 -30.05 21.29
N GLY A 125 -31.77 -29.20 20.53
CA GLY A 125 -32.87 -28.36 21.02
C GLY A 125 -32.43 -27.10 21.78
N PHE A 126 -31.16 -26.67 21.65
CA PHE A 126 -30.71 -25.40 22.24
C PHE A 126 -30.71 -24.28 21.20
N ASP A 127 -31.16 -23.09 21.62
CA ASP A 127 -31.07 -21.87 20.81
C ASP A 127 -29.59 -21.49 20.56
N GLU A 128 -29.22 -21.42 19.29
CA GLU A 128 -27.93 -20.90 18.83
C GLU A 128 -28.12 -19.66 17.93
N PRO A 129 -27.24 -18.66 18.03
CA PRO A 129 -27.32 -17.49 17.16
C PRO A 129 -27.13 -17.90 15.70
N TYR A 130 -28.04 -17.48 14.84
CA TYR A 130 -28.00 -17.69 13.40
C TYR A 130 -27.77 -16.37 12.68
N TYR A 131 -26.83 -16.41 11.73
CA TYR A 131 -26.47 -15.30 10.87
C TYR A 131 -26.85 -15.63 9.44
N GLU A 132 -27.76 -14.83 8.87
CA GLU A 132 -28.05 -14.88 7.44
C GLU A 132 -27.13 -13.91 6.70
N TYR A 133 -26.39 -14.46 5.73
CA TYR A 133 -25.45 -13.68 4.93
C TYR A 133 -26.08 -13.29 3.59
N ARG A 134 -26.05 -12.00 3.29
CA ARG A 134 -26.55 -11.43 2.05
C ARG A 134 -25.46 -10.65 1.33
N ASP A 135 -25.44 -10.74 0.00
CA ASP A 135 -24.58 -9.90 -0.83
C ASP A 135 -24.93 -8.41 -0.63
N PHE A 136 -23.92 -7.54 -0.69
CA PHE A 136 -24.16 -6.10 -0.67
C PHE A 136 -24.94 -5.66 -1.91
N THR A 137 -25.82 -4.69 -1.72
CA THR A 137 -26.37 -3.89 -2.81
C THR A 137 -25.28 -3.02 -3.45
N ASP A 138 -25.58 -2.53 -4.65
CA ASP A 138 -24.75 -1.61 -5.42
C ASP A 138 -24.39 -0.33 -4.65
N ASP A 139 -25.37 0.25 -3.94
CA ASP A 139 -25.16 1.43 -3.09
C ASP A 139 -24.23 1.12 -1.91
N GLU A 140 -24.40 -0.03 -1.25
CA GLU A 140 -23.53 -0.42 -0.13
C GLU A 140 -22.11 -0.77 -0.60
N LEU A 141 -21.96 -1.37 -1.78
CA LEU A 141 -20.65 -1.58 -2.41
C LEU A 141 -19.95 -0.24 -2.70
N THR A 142 -20.71 0.74 -3.16
CA THR A 142 -20.23 2.11 -3.40
C THR A 142 -19.80 2.76 -2.09
N GLU A 143 -20.66 2.76 -1.07
CA GLU A 143 -20.37 3.39 0.23
C GLU A 143 -19.17 2.74 0.92
N LYS A 144 -19.10 1.42 0.92
CA LYS A 144 -18.10 0.67 1.70
C LYS A 144 -16.75 0.54 1.00
N PHE A 145 -16.76 0.42 -0.33
CA PHE A 145 -15.55 0.11 -1.10
C PHE A 145 -15.23 1.13 -2.19
N GLY A 146 -16.07 2.16 -2.38
CA GLY A 146 -15.90 3.14 -3.45
C GLY A 146 -16.06 2.52 -4.84
N ILE A 147 -16.77 1.40 -4.96
CA ILE A 147 -17.03 0.76 -6.25
C ILE A 147 -18.05 1.61 -6.99
N LEU A 148 -17.66 2.16 -8.13
CA LEU A 148 -18.58 2.82 -9.05
C LEU A 148 -18.99 1.84 -10.14
N HIS A 149 -20.22 1.88 -10.63
CA HIS A 149 -20.64 0.99 -11.72
C HIS A 149 -19.94 1.35 -13.03
N ASN A 150 -18.77 0.73 -13.24
CA ASN A 150 -17.98 0.84 -14.47
C ASN A 150 -17.70 -0.57 -15.00
N GLU A 151 -18.53 -1.02 -15.94
CA GLU A 151 -18.36 -2.31 -16.59
C GLU A 151 -17.28 -2.23 -17.67
N LEU A 152 -16.30 -3.12 -17.57
CA LEU A 152 -15.19 -3.20 -18.50
C LEU A 152 -15.46 -4.23 -19.59
N SER A 153 -15.07 -3.90 -20.81
CA SER A 153 -14.91 -4.89 -21.89
C SER A 153 -13.80 -5.89 -21.55
N GLU A 154 -13.78 -7.02 -22.27
CA GLU A 154 -12.72 -8.03 -22.11
C GLU A 154 -11.33 -7.45 -22.45
N GLU A 155 -11.24 -6.59 -23.48
CA GLU A 155 -9.99 -5.93 -23.87
C GLU A 155 -9.47 -4.98 -22.76
N GLU A 156 -10.33 -4.13 -22.21
CA GLU A 156 -9.96 -3.25 -21.10
C GLU A 156 -9.54 -4.04 -19.86
N PHE A 157 -10.27 -5.11 -19.54
CA PHE A 157 -9.92 -6.01 -18.44
C PHE A 157 -8.52 -6.60 -18.64
N LEU A 158 -8.23 -7.13 -19.83
CA LEU A 158 -6.93 -7.72 -20.15
C LEU A 158 -5.80 -6.70 -20.05
N ASN A 159 -6.01 -5.48 -20.53
CA ASN A 159 -5.01 -4.41 -20.42
C ASN A 159 -4.76 -4.02 -18.96
N ILE A 160 -5.80 -3.90 -18.14
CA ILE A 160 -5.66 -3.50 -16.73
C ILE A 160 -4.94 -4.58 -15.92
N ILE A 161 -5.22 -5.88 -16.15
CA ILE A 161 -4.59 -6.94 -15.36
C ILE A 161 -3.08 -7.11 -15.61
N GLU A 162 -2.52 -6.52 -16.66
CA GLU A 162 -1.06 -6.45 -16.84
C GLU A 162 -0.38 -5.54 -15.81
N SER A 163 -1.13 -4.64 -15.18
CA SER A 163 -0.63 -3.76 -14.13
C SER A 163 -0.66 -4.43 -12.74
N ASN A 164 -0.19 -3.70 -11.71
CA ASN A 164 -0.17 -4.17 -10.33
C ASN A 164 -1.56 -4.12 -9.67
N VAL A 165 -2.46 -5.00 -10.12
CA VAL A 165 -3.84 -5.07 -9.62
C VAL A 165 -4.21 -6.43 -9.05
N ILE A 166 -5.27 -6.44 -8.26
CA ILE A 166 -5.90 -7.59 -7.65
C ILE A 166 -7.34 -7.65 -8.14
N VAL A 167 -7.70 -8.79 -8.71
CA VAL A 167 -9.06 -9.11 -9.12
C VAL A 167 -9.78 -9.79 -7.96
N VAL A 168 -10.87 -9.19 -7.54
CA VAL A 168 -11.71 -9.59 -6.41
C VAL A 168 -13.05 -10.05 -6.95
N GLY A 169 -13.26 -11.35 -7.03
CA GLY A 169 -14.50 -11.94 -7.54
C GLY A 169 -15.61 -12.02 -6.50
N ASN A 170 -16.84 -11.71 -6.94
CA ASN A 170 -18.10 -12.17 -6.32
C ASN A 170 -19.09 -12.62 -7.42
N ASN A 171 -19.62 -13.83 -7.34
CA ASN A 171 -20.51 -14.41 -8.36
C ASN A 171 -19.94 -14.35 -9.79
N ASN A 172 -20.52 -13.57 -10.72
CA ASN A 172 -19.96 -13.34 -12.05
C ASN A 172 -19.20 -12.01 -12.18
N ASN A 173 -19.25 -11.18 -11.14
CA ASN A 173 -18.64 -9.87 -11.12
C ASN A 173 -17.21 -10.00 -10.61
N ASN A 174 -16.27 -9.32 -11.27
CA ASN A 174 -14.86 -9.35 -10.91
C ASN A 174 -14.34 -7.92 -10.83
N TYR A 175 -14.20 -7.44 -9.59
CA TYR A 175 -13.86 -6.07 -9.27
C TYR A 175 -12.34 -5.92 -9.21
N ILE A 176 -11.79 -4.90 -9.85
CA ILE A 176 -10.34 -4.71 -9.94
C ILE A 176 -9.90 -3.58 -9.02
N PHE A 177 -8.88 -3.86 -8.20
CA PHE A 177 -8.29 -2.89 -7.30
C PHE A 177 -6.76 -2.90 -7.39
N ASP A 178 -6.11 -1.75 -7.15
CA ASP A 178 -4.69 -1.75 -6.80
C ASP A 178 -4.46 -2.08 -5.30
N GLU A 179 -3.20 -2.11 -4.87
CA GLU A 179 -2.85 -2.37 -3.47
C GLU A 179 -3.35 -1.27 -2.51
N ASN A 180 -3.68 -0.09 -3.00
CA ASN A 180 -4.26 1.02 -2.23
C ASN A 180 -5.80 0.98 -2.20
N ARG A 181 -6.41 -0.07 -2.76
CA ARG A 181 -7.86 -0.25 -2.90
C ARG A 181 -8.53 0.78 -3.81
N LYS A 182 -7.77 1.41 -4.71
CA LYS A 182 -8.39 2.21 -5.76
C LYS A 182 -9.08 1.26 -6.74
N TYR A 183 -10.35 1.49 -7.00
CA TYR A 183 -11.16 0.71 -7.92
C TYR A 183 -10.92 1.16 -9.37
N TYR A 184 -10.78 0.20 -10.29
CA TYR A 184 -10.54 0.47 -11.72
C TYR A 184 -11.71 0.07 -12.62
N GLY A 185 -12.58 -0.84 -12.18
CA GLY A 185 -13.70 -1.32 -12.97
C GLY A 185 -14.11 -2.75 -12.59
N THR A 186 -15.24 -3.18 -13.14
CA THR A 186 -15.81 -4.50 -12.95
C THR A 186 -15.86 -5.23 -14.28
N PHE A 187 -15.29 -6.43 -14.33
CA PHE A 187 -15.41 -7.31 -15.48
C PHE A 187 -16.43 -8.42 -15.19
N ASN A 188 -17.49 -8.47 -16.00
CA ASN A 188 -18.52 -9.49 -15.92
C ASN A 188 -18.10 -10.71 -16.74
N GLY A 189 -17.49 -11.69 -16.08
CA GLY A 189 -16.84 -12.79 -16.77
C GLY A 189 -16.61 -14.03 -15.92
N ASN A 190 -16.55 -15.19 -16.58
CA ASN A 190 -16.37 -16.47 -15.91
C ASN A 190 -14.91 -16.68 -15.48
N ARG A 191 -14.70 -16.89 -14.18
CA ARG A 191 -13.37 -17.16 -13.58
C ARG A 191 -12.66 -18.39 -14.16
N ARG A 192 -13.37 -19.31 -14.80
CA ARG A 192 -12.75 -20.45 -15.51
C ARG A 192 -11.80 -19.98 -16.62
N LYS A 193 -12.03 -18.80 -17.21
CA LYS A 193 -11.15 -18.20 -18.22
C LYS A 193 -9.88 -17.57 -17.64
N PHE A 194 -9.84 -17.27 -16.34
CA PHE A 194 -8.74 -16.52 -15.71
C PHE A 194 -7.38 -17.20 -15.85
N LYS A 195 -7.35 -18.54 -15.84
CA LYS A 195 -6.11 -19.28 -16.11
C LYS A 195 -5.57 -18.99 -17.51
N GLY A 196 -6.45 -18.86 -18.51
CA GLY A 196 -6.08 -18.50 -19.88
C GLY A 196 -5.57 -17.06 -20.02
N TYR A 197 -5.99 -16.17 -19.14
CA TYR A 197 -5.50 -14.78 -19.07
C TYR A 197 -4.18 -14.63 -18.29
N GLY A 198 -3.68 -15.72 -17.68
CA GLY A 198 -2.46 -15.73 -16.86
C GLY A 198 -2.67 -15.25 -15.42
N LEU A 199 -3.92 -15.10 -14.96
CA LEU A 199 -4.21 -14.74 -13.57
C LEU A 199 -3.93 -15.92 -12.63
N ILE A 200 -3.18 -15.64 -11.57
CA ILE A 200 -2.81 -16.59 -10.52
C ILE A 200 -3.71 -16.37 -9.31
N LYS A 201 -4.24 -17.46 -8.73
CA LYS A 201 -5.08 -17.42 -7.52
C LYS A 201 -4.22 -17.08 -6.30
N LEU A 202 -4.56 -16.00 -5.59
CA LEU A 202 -3.96 -15.61 -4.31
C LEU A 202 -4.70 -16.23 -3.12
N LYS A 203 -6.03 -16.18 -3.16
CA LYS A 203 -6.98 -16.74 -2.18
C LYS A 203 -8.34 -16.90 -2.87
N ASP A 204 -9.34 -17.45 -2.19
CA ASP A 204 -10.70 -17.66 -2.71
C ASP A 204 -11.25 -16.45 -3.44
N ASN A 205 -11.54 -16.64 -4.73
CA ASN A 205 -11.99 -15.59 -5.64
C ASN A 205 -11.08 -14.35 -5.67
N ARG A 206 -9.78 -14.46 -5.36
CA ARG A 206 -8.80 -13.38 -5.42
C ARG A 206 -7.68 -13.79 -6.35
N TYR A 207 -7.40 -12.95 -7.35
CA TYR A 207 -6.42 -13.26 -8.38
C TYR A 207 -5.55 -12.05 -8.70
N THR A 208 -4.36 -12.29 -9.24
CA THR A 208 -3.51 -11.25 -9.82
C THR A 208 -2.63 -11.87 -10.89
N LYS A 209 -2.19 -11.06 -11.86
CA LYS A 209 -1.13 -11.43 -12.81
C LYS A 209 0.22 -10.83 -12.40
N SER A 210 0.21 -9.86 -11.48
CA SER A 210 1.43 -9.19 -11.03
C SER A 210 2.29 -10.10 -10.17
N GLN A 211 3.44 -10.47 -10.74
CA GLN A 211 4.47 -11.21 -10.02
C GLN A 211 5.00 -10.42 -8.83
N TYR A 212 5.10 -9.09 -8.96
CA TYR A 212 5.51 -8.20 -7.88
C TYR A 212 4.59 -8.29 -6.65
N LEU A 213 3.27 -8.28 -6.85
CA LEU A 213 2.30 -8.43 -5.75
C LEU A 213 2.37 -9.83 -5.13
N ILE A 214 2.58 -10.87 -5.93
CA ILE A 214 2.74 -12.25 -5.46
C ILE A 214 3.95 -12.38 -4.54
N GLU A 215 5.11 -11.86 -4.97
CA GLU A 215 6.35 -11.92 -4.21
C GLU A 215 6.28 -11.06 -2.95
N SER A 216 5.68 -9.88 -3.03
CA SER A 216 5.45 -9.01 -1.89
C SER A 216 4.59 -9.70 -0.82
N LEU A 217 3.49 -10.36 -1.24
CA LEU A 217 2.65 -11.13 -0.33
C LEU A 217 3.39 -12.33 0.29
N LYS A 218 4.26 -13.02 -0.46
CA LYS A 218 5.08 -14.11 0.06
C LYS A 218 6.07 -13.60 1.11
N TYR A 219 6.79 -12.52 0.80
CA TYR A 219 7.77 -11.91 1.71
C TYR A 219 7.09 -11.39 2.99
N TYR A 220 5.94 -10.73 2.88
CA TYR A 220 5.16 -10.30 4.04
C TYR A 220 4.80 -11.45 4.99
N LYS A 221 4.55 -12.66 4.47
CA LYS A 221 4.25 -13.84 5.31
C LYS A 221 5.47 -14.39 6.06
N THR A 222 6.68 -14.06 5.61
CA THR A 222 7.92 -14.54 6.25
C THR A 222 8.49 -13.55 7.27
N VAL A 223 8.07 -12.29 7.23
CA VAL A 223 8.60 -11.23 8.09
C VAL A 223 7.66 -10.85 9.24
N ASN A 224 8.24 -10.34 10.33
CA ASN A 224 7.46 -9.74 11.41
C ASN A 224 7.31 -8.23 11.16
N MET A 225 6.10 -7.80 10.78
CA MET A 225 5.85 -6.38 10.48
C MET A 225 6.06 -5.43 11.66
N LYS A 226 5.88 -5.89 12.91
CA LYS A 226 6.15 -5.04 14.07
C LYS A 226 7.64 -4.67 14.09
N ASN A 227 8.51 -5.67 13.96
CA ASN A 227 9.95 -5.48 13.92
C ASN A 227 10.38 -4.63 12.71
N MET A 228 9.81 -4.88 11.52
CA MET A 228 10.11 -4.08 10.32
C MET A 228 9.77 -2.60 10.53
N ASN A 229 8.63 -2.32 11.16
CA ASN A 229 8.20 -0.94 11.47
C ASN A 229 9.08 -0.28 12.53
N GLU A 230 9.51 -1.02 13.54
CA GLU A 230 10.41 -0.51 14.58
C GLU A 230 11.77 -0.18 13.98
N LYS A 231 12.37 -1.10 13.22
CA LYS A 231 13.64 -0.89 12.52
C LYS A 231 13.58 0.32 11.59
N MET A 232 12.54 0.46 10.77
CA MET A 232 12.39 1.64 9.90
C MET A 232 12.29 2.96 10.70
N LYS A 233 11.62 2.96 11.85
CA LYS A 233 11.57 4.15 12.71
C LYS A 233 12.93 4.48 13.30
N GLU A 234 13.73 3.47 13.66
CA GLU A 234 15.06 3.65 14.25
C GLU A 234 16.06 4.19 13.23
N ILE A 235 16.11 3.58 12.04
CA ILE A 235 16.99 4.03 10.94
C ILE A 235 16.66 5.46 10.52
N MET A 236 15.38 5.87 10.60
CA MET A 236 14.93 7.21 10.21
C MET A 236 14.85 8.23 11.35
N LYS A 237 15.31 7.90 12.57
CA LYS A 237 15.48 8.91 13.63
C LYS A 237 16.73 9.71 13.35
#